data_AF-A0A2R8APC2-F1
#
_entry.id   AF-A0A2R8APC2-F1
#
_cell.length_a   1.000
_cell.length_b   1.000
_cell.length_c   1.000
_cell.angle_alpha   90.00
_cell.angle_beta   90.00
_cell.angle_gamma   90.00
#
_symmetry.space_group_name_H-M   'P 1'
#
loop_
_entity.id
_entity.type
_entity.pdbx_description
1 polymer ?
#
loop_
_entity_poly.entity_id
_entity_poly.type
_entity_poly.pdbx_seq_one_letter_code
_entity_poly.pdbx_strand_id
1 'polypeptide(L)'
;MDHPLIDLINARIKAAEADGAFENLPGAGRPLPECDDPENAVLNRILKDNGAVPEFVSLSRELEKLRIELRDTGDRTRRAALLKDMSMLEAKIEIARKSHLR
;
A
#
# COMPACT_ATOMS: atom_id res chain seq x y z
N MET A 1 36.00 1.35 -1.83
CA MET A 1 36.32 2.79 -1.70
C MET A 1 35.14 3.40 -0.98
N ASP A 2 35.38 3.97 0.19
CA ASP A 2 34.30 4.56 0.98
C ASP A 2 33.69 5.75 0.26
N HIS A 3 32.40 6.00 0.52
CA HIS A 3 31.67 7.08 -0.11
C HIS A 3 32.33 8.43 0.27
N PRO A 4 32.55 9.37 -0.67
CA PRO A 4 33.30 10.62 -0.42
C PRO A 4 32.67 11.53 0.65
N LEU A 5 31.40 11.30 1.01
CA LEU A 5 30.67 12.05 2.04
C LEU A 5 30.66 11.37 3.42
N ILE A 6 31.32 10.21 3.59
CA ILE A 6 31.20 9.41 4.80
C ILE A 6 31.61 10.20 6.05
N ASP A 7 32.69 10.99 5.97
CA ASP A 7 33.19 11.79 7.09
C ASP A 7 32.22 12.90 7.49
N LEU A 8 31.59 13.55 6.50
CA LEU A 8 30.59 14.57 6.75
C LEU A 8 29.32 13.97 7.38
N ILE A 9 28.87 12.82 6.88
CA ILE A 9 27.70 12.09 7.42
C ILE A 9 27.97 11.74 8.89
N ASN A 10 29.14 11.15 9.18
CA ASN A 10 29.53 10.77 10.54
C ASN A 10 29.61 11.98 11.48
N ALA A 11 30.16 13.10 11.02
CA ALA A 11 30.21 14.33 11.81
C ALA A 11 28.82 14.86 12.17
N ARG A 12 27.86 14.78 11.23
CA ARG A 12 26.46 15.20 11.49
C ARG A 12 25.74 14.27 12.45
N ILE A 13 25.94 12.95 12.34
CA ILE A 13 25.36 11.98 13.27
C ILE A 13 25.87 12.23 14.70
N LYS A 14 27.19 12.42 14.87
CA LYS A 14 27.79 12.71 16.19
C LYS A 14 27.27 14.00 16.82
N ALA A 15 27.09 15.05 16.02
CA ALA A 15 26.50 16.30 16.53
C ALA A 15 25.07 16.07 17.02
N ALA A 16 24.25 15.34 16.26
CA ALA A 16 22.88 15.01 16.65
C ALA A 16 22.81 14.13 17.92
N GLU A 17 23.75 13.20 18.09
CA GLU A 17 23.90 12.41 19.33
C GLU A 17 24.23 13.32 20.52
N ALA A 18 25.19 14.24 20.38
CA ALA A 18 25.60 15.17 21.44
C ALA A 18 24.47 16.15 21.83
N ASP A 19 23.64 16.53 20.86
CA ASP A 19 22.46 17.37 21.07
C ASP A 19 21.25 16.59 21.65
N GLY A 20 21.39 15.27 21.87
CA GLY A 20 20.33 14.43 22.41
C GLY A 20 19.17 14.18 21.43
N ALA A 21 19.38 14.38 20.12
CA ALA A 21 18.32 14.27 19.11
C ALA A 21 17.73 12.84 18.98
N PHE A 22 18.42 11.83 19.52
CA PHE A 22 17.96 10.44 19.58
C PHE A 22 17.38 10.04 20.94
N GLU A 23 17.35 10.95 21.92
CA GLU A 23 16.71 10.72 23.21
C GLU A 23 15.19 10.95 23.10
N ASN A 24 14.41 10.17 23.87
CA ASN A 24 12.95 10.32 23.97
C ASN A 24 12.18 10.26 22.64
N LEU A 25 12.69 9.52 21.65
CA LEU A 25 11.99 9.32 20.38
C LEU A 25 10.61 8.67 20.61
N PRO A 26 9.58 9.03 19.81
CA PRO A 26 8.29 8.38 19.88
C PRO A 26 8.40 6.87 19.73
N GLY A 27 7.97 6.13 20.76
CA GLY A 27 8.04 4.67 20.78
C GLY A 27 9.37 4.08 21.27
N ALA A 28 10.36 4.89 21.65
CA ALA A 28 11.61 4.39 22.24
C ALA A 28 11.34 3.54 23.49
N GLY A 29 11.97 2.37 23.55
CA GLY A 29 11.83 1.40 24.65
C GLY A 29 10.48 0.66 24.69
N ARG A 30 9.57 0.91 23.75
CA ARG A 30 8.30 0.16 23.63
C ARG A 30 8.48 -1.04 22.70
N PRO A 31 7.74 -2.14 22.92
CA PRO A 31 7.72 -3.24 21.97
C PRO A 31 7.23 -2.74 20.60
N LEU A 32 7.74 -3.36 19.54
CA LEU A 32 7.22 -3.13 18.20
C LEU A 32 5.75 -3.57 18.14
N PRO A 33 4.92 -2.90 17.32
CA PRO A 33 3.55 -3.34 17.11
C PRO A 33 3.54 -4.75 16.51
N GLU A 34 2.50 -5.51 16.83
CA GLU A 34 2.27 -6.81 16.18
C GLU A 34 2.16 -6.61 14.66
N CYS A 35 2.82 -7.51 13.93
CA CYS A 35 2.88 -7.47 12.48
C CYS A 35 2.65 -8.89 11.96
N ASP A 36 1.54 -9.06 11.23
CA ASP A 36 1.13 -10.35 10.68
C ASP A 36 2.10 -10.87 9.60
N ASP A 37 2.82 -9.96 8.94
CA ASP A 37 3.79 -10.26 7.88
C ASP A 37 5.10 -9.48 8.11
N PRO A 38 5.99 -9.99 8.99
CA PRO A 38 7.26 -9.34 9.31
C PRO A 38 8.21 -9.23 8.11
N GLU A 39 8.16 -10.18 7.17
CA GLU A 39 9.03 -10.24 6.01
C GLU A 39 8.74 -9.07 5.05
N ASN A 40 7.47 -8.71 4.86
CA ASN A 40 7.07 -7.60 4.01
C ASN A 40 6.77 -6.31 4.80
N ALA A 41 7.05 -6.24 6.10
CA ALA A 41 6.67 -5.13 6.97
C ALA A 41 7.14 -3.75 6.46
N VAL A 42 8.37 -3.67 5.95
CA VAL A 42 8.93 -2.41 5.40
C VAL A 42 8.19 -2.00 4.13
N LEU A 43 7.99 -2.93 3.20
CA LEU A 43 7.29 -2.68 1.94
C LEU A 43 5.84 -2.26 2.20
N ASN A 44 5.13 -3.00 3.05
CA ASN A 44 3.74 -2.74 3.43
C ASN A 44 3.59 -1.36 4.09
N ARG A 45 4.55 -0.98 4.96
CA ARG A 45 4.58 0.35 5.58
C ARG A 45 4.76 1.44 4.54
N ILE A 46 5.74 1.32 3.64
CA ILE A 46 5.98 2.31 2.57
C ILE A 46 4.72 2.49 1.72
N LEU A 47 4.11 1.38 1.29
CA LEU A 47 2.88 1.41 0.50
C LEU A 47 1.75 2.14 1.26
N LYS A 48 1.53 1.79 2.52
CA LYS A 48 0.51 2.41 3.37
C LYS A 48 0.75 3.91 3.59
N ASP A 49 1.99 4.30 3.89
CA ASP A 49 2.38 5.69 4.13
C ASP A 49 2.20 6.56 2.86
N ASN A 50 2.27 5.95 1.67
CA ASN A 50 2.02 6.60 0.38
C ASN A 50 0.55 6.48 -0.10
N GLY A 51 -0.36 5.95 0.74
CA GLY A 51 -1.77 5.79 0.40
C GLY A 51 -2.05 4.73 -0.67
N ALA A 52 -1.10 3.82 -0.93
CA ALA A 52 -1.33 2.70 -1.81
C ALA A 52 -2.36 1.75 -1.18
N VAL A 53 -3.26 1.24 -2.01
CA VAL A 53 -4.29 0.27 -1.59
C VAL A 53 -4.00 -1.08 -2.23
N PRO A 54 -4.36 -2.20 -1.56
CA PRO A 54 -4.30 -3.50 -2.19
C PRO A 54 -5.08 -3.54 -3.50
N GLU A 55 -4.62 -4.34 -4.45
CA GLU A 55 -5.22 -4.45 -5.79
C GLU A 55 -6.72 -4.82 -5.73
N PHE A 56 -7.10 -5.75 -4.86
CA PHE A 56 -8.52 -6.12 -4.72
C PHE A 56 -9.41 -4.94 -4.30
N VAL A 57 -8.86 -3.95 -3.57
CA VAL A 57 -9.59 -2.74 -3.16
C VAL A 57 -9.76 -1.79 -4.35
N SER A 58 -8.71 -1.60 -5.18
CA SER A 58 -8.82 -0.76 -6.38
C SER A 58 -9.81 -1.35 -7.38
N LEU A 59 -9.72 -2.67 -7.63
CA LEU A 59 -10.65 -3.40 -8.49
C LEU A 59 -12.09 -3.36 -7.96
N SER A 60 -12.29 -3.45 -6.64
CA SER A 60 -13.64 -3.32 -6.04
C SER A 60 -14.25 -1.94 -6.28
N ARG A 61 -13.44 -0.87 -6.24
CA ARG A 61 -13.90 0.50 -6.58
C ARG A 61 -14.27 0.62 -8.06
N GLU A 62 -13.55 -0.06 -8.95
CA GLU A 62 -13.87 -0.10 -10.38
C GLU A 62 -15.16 -0.86 -10.67
N LEU A 63 -15.35 -2.02 -10.02
CA LEU A 63 -16.58 -2.79 -10.10
C LEU A 63 -17.81 -1.96 -9.68
N GLU A 64 -17.68 -1.16 -8.63
CA GLU A 64 -18.77 -0.28 -8.19
C GLU A 64 -19.11 0.80 -9.23
N LYS A 65 -18.11 1.36 -9.92
CA LYS A 65 -18.35 2.30 -11.03
C LYS A 65 -19.13 1.64 -12.17
N LEU A 66 -18.77 0.41 -12.55
CA LEU A 66 -19.50 -0.33 -13.58
C LEU A 66 -20.94 -0.65 -13.16
N ARG A 67 -21.18 -0.92 -11.87
CA ARG A 67 -22.54 -1.14 -11.33
C ARG A 67 -23.41 0.11 -11.42
N ILE A 68 -22.83 1.29 -11.19
CA ILE A 68 -23.51 2.57 -11.38
C ILE A 68 -23.82 2.76 -12.87
N GLU A 69 -22.83 2.59 -13.74
CA GLU A 69 -23.02 2.74 -15.20
C GLU A 69 -24.08 1.79 -15.77
N LEU A 70 -24.11 0.54 -15.28
CA LEU A 70 -25.10 -0.45 -15.68
C LEU A 70 -26.52 -0.06 -15.29
N ARG A 71 -26.69 0.65 -14.18
CA ARG A 71 -28.00 1.13 -13.70
C ARG A 71 -28.55 2.24 -14.59
N ASP A 72 -27.67 3.11 -15.06
CA ASP A 72 -28.03 4.31 -15.83
C ASP A 72 -28.05 4.07 -17.35
N THR A 73 -27.54 2.92 -17.81
CA THR A 73 -27.48 2.55 -19.23
C THR A 73 -28.83 2.07 -19.77
N GLY A 74 -29.34 2.76 -20.79
CA GLY A 74 -30.51 2.34 -21.59
C GLY A 74 -30.17 1.50 -22.84
N ASP A 75 -28.91 1.44 -23.25
CA ASP A 75 -28.46 0.68 -24.43
C ASP A 75 -28.22 -0.81 -24.08
N ARG A 76 -28.92 -1.70 -24.78
CA ARG A 76 -28.80 -3.16 -24.61
C ARG A 76 -27.41 -3.70 -24.96
N THR A 77 -26.75 -3.14 -25.98
CA THR A 77 -25.41 -3.58 -26.40
C THR A 77 -24.38 -3.18 -25.35
N ARG A 78 -24.42 -1.92 -24.89
CA ARG A 78 -23.58 -1.44 -23.78
C ARG A 78 -23.82 -2.23 -22.50
N ARG A 79 -25.08 -2.54 -22.18
CA ARG A 79 -25.44 -3.36 -21.01
C ARG A 79 -24.77 -4.74 -21.04
N ALA A 80 -24.77 -5.43 -22.19
CA ALA A 80 -24.12 -6.73 -22.33
C ALA A 80 -22.60 -6.64 -22.15
N ALA A 81 -21.97 -5.57 -22.67
CA ALA A 81 -20.54 -5.32 -22.47
C ALA A 81 -20.20 -5.09 -20.99
N LEU A 82 -20.97 -4.23 -20.30
CA LEU A 82 -20.78 -3.95 -18.87
C LEU A 82 -20.87 -5.20 -18.00
N LEU A 83 -21.84 -6.08 -18.26
CA LEU A 83 -21.97 -7.34 -17.53
C LEU A 83 -20.75 -8.26 -17.73
N LYS A 84 -20.20 -8.31 -18.95
CA LYS A 84 -18.98 -9.07 -19.24
C LYS A 84 -17.78 -8.49 -18.49
N ASP A 85 -17.61 -7.17 -18.53
CA ASP A 85 -16.50 -6.48 -17.84
C ASP A 85 -16.58 -6.69 -16.33
N MET A 86 -17.78 -6.59 -15.75
CA MET A 86 -18.03 -6.89 -14.34
C MET A 86 -17.65 -8.32 -13.97
N SER A 87 -18.03 -9.33 -14.77
CA SER A 87 -17.67 -10.73 -14.49
C SER A 87 -16.15 -10.97 -14.49
N MET A 88 -15.43 -10.28 -15.38
CA MET A 88 -13.98 -10.35 -15.45
C MET A 88 -13.33 -9.68 -14.23
N LEU A 89 -13.87 -8.53 -13.81
CA LEU A 89 -13.42 -7.80 -12.62
C LEU A 89 -13.64 -8.61 -11.35
N GLU A 90 -14.80 -9.27 -11.20
CA GLU A 90 -15.09 -10.14 -10.06
C GLU A 90 -14.07 -11.30 -9.97
N ALA A 91 -13.76 -11.96 -11.09
CA ALA A 91 -12.73 -13.01 -11.12
C ALA A 91 -11.34 -12.48 -10.72
N LYS A 92 -10.95 -11.29 -11.20
CA LYS A 92 -9.68 -10.65 -10.83
C LYS A 92 -9.63 -10.30 -9.34
N ILE A 93 -10.73 -9.81 -8.77
CA ILE A 93 -10.82 -9.49 -7.33
C ILE A 93 -10.59 -10.74 -6.49
N GLU A 94 -11.17 -11.88 -6.86
CA GLU A 94 -10.96 -13.14 -6.13
C GLU A 94 -9.50 -13.60 -6.17
N ILE A 95 -8.84 -13.49 -7.32
CA ILE A 95 -7.42 -13.85 -7.48
C ILE A 95 -6.55 -12.92 -6.62
N ALA A 96 -6.75 -11.60 -6.74
CA ALA A 96 -5.99 -10.62 -5.98
C ALA A 96 -6.19 -10.77 -4.47
N ARG A 97 -7.42 -11.06 -4.02
CA ARG A 97 -7.71 -11.31 -2.60
C ARG A 97 -7.01 -12.57 -2.08
N LYS A 98 -7.03 -13.66 -2.85
CA LYS A 98 -6.31 -14.90 -2.48
C LYS A 98 -4.81 -14.69 -2.42
N SER A 99 -4.25 -13.86 -3.31
CA SER A 99 -2.83 -13.53 -3.28
C SER A 99 -2.44 -12.67 -2.09
N HIS A 100 -3.35 -11.83 -1.58
CA HIS A 100 -3.08 -10.94 -0.45
C HIS A 100 -3.20 -11.63 0.92
N LEU A 101 -3.93 -12.75 1.00
CA LEU A 101 -4.13 -13.54 2.21
C LEU A 101 -3.11 -14.68 2.37
N ARG A 102 -2.23 -14.87 1.40
CA ARG A 102 -1.16 -15.89 1.38
C ARG A 102 0.14 -15.24 1.76
#